data_AF-A0A3D9B2S5-F1
#
_entry.id   AF-A0A3D9B2S5-F1
#
_cell.length_a   1.000
_cell.length_b   1.000
_cell.length_c   1.000
_cell.angle_alpha   90.00
_cell.angle_beta   90.00
_cell.angle_gamma   90.00
#
_symmetry.space_group_name_H-M   'P 1'
#
loop_
_entity.id
_entity.type
_entity.pdbx_description
1 polymer ?
#
loop_
_entity_poly.entity_id
_entity_poly.type
_entity_poly.pdbx_seq_one_letter_code
_entity_poly.pdbx_strand_id
1 'polypeptide(L)'
;MGMFYNNAVCDIYIGKSAGAKMMQDIRNAQRNVKIVSPYLSPFLIKELIYLHSRGIKIRLVTSDEIEDFYGYDKNIHKLIIQNKHVDEKAKQTRDNLVSLSGTLLFAMIGLGVVLLPLMYLLNNFKLAYGFIIVILMFLIRDSIVKKIKKTKVYHYSYKQLFPFKVFVSPNSGNSTNKTFIHSKIYIIDDEIAYLGSLNFTGSGVKDNHETRIRTTDPEAVAKIIEEVKEIFYHSNLPERDIQFWGSQLYKEPDN
;
A
#
# COMPACT_ATOMS: atom_id res chain seq x y z
N MET A 1 -12.25 -24.52 14.34
CA MET A 1 -12.80 -25.86 14.04
C MET A 1 -12.98 -25.91 12.54
N GLY A 2 -12.42 -26.90 11.84
CA GLY A 2 -12.50 -26.94 10.37
C GLY A 2 -13.93 -27.16 9.89
N MET A 3 -14.29 -26.56 8.75
CA MET A 3 -15.57 -26.78 8.09
C MET A 3 -15.57 -28.12 7.33
N PHE A 4 -16.69 -28.84 7.37
CA PHE A 4 -16.89 -30.09 6.65
C PHE A 4 -18.33 -30.18 6.13
N TYR A 5 -18.50 -30.67 4.91
CA TYR A 5 -19.79 -30.88 4.27
C TYR A 5 -19.74 -32.11 3.36
N ASN A 6 -20.71 -33.01 3.51
CA ASN A 6 -20.80 -34.27 2.76
C ASN A 6 -21.76 -34.15 1.58
N ASN A 7 -21.55 -34.98 0.56
CA ASN A 7 -22.45 -35.15 -0.58
C ASN A 7 -22.64 -33.88 -1.44
N ALA A 8 -21.66 -32.98 -1.45
CA ALA A 8 -21.67 -31.83 -2.35
C ALA A 8 -21.67 -32.27 -3.82
N VAL A 9 -22.60 -31.73 -4.60
CA VAL A 9 -22.58 -31.88 -6.06
C VAL A 9 -21.51 -30.94 -6.63
N CYS A 10 -20.55 -31.49 -7.38
CA CYS A 10 -19.45 -30.70 -7.92
C CYS A 10 -18.92 -31.23 -9.26
N ASP A 11 -18.34 -30.31 -10.02
CA ASP A 11 -17.58 -30.59 -11.23
C ASP A 11 -16.10 -30.69 -10.87
N ILE A 12 -15.43 -31.75 -11.34
CA ILE A 12 -14.00 -31.95 -11.16
C ILE A 12 -13.29 -31.65 -12.49
N TYR A 13 -12.20 -30.90 -12.42
CA TYR A 13 -11.31 -30.67 -13.55
C TYR A 13 -9.86 -30.88 -13.11
N ILE A 14 -9.11 -31.62 -13.93
CA ILE A 14 -7.70 -31.90 -13.71
C ILE A 14 -6.97 -31.67 -15.03
N GLY A 15 -5.98 -30.79 -15.02
CA GLY A 15 -5.18 -30.52 -16.20
C GLY A 15 -4.70 -29.08 -16.29
N LYS A 16 -4.17 -28.73 -17.47
CA LYS A 16 -3.79 -27.35 -17.79
C LYS A 16 -5.01 -26.49 -17.99
N SER A 17 -4.84 -25.17 -17.83
CA SER A 17 -5.92 -24.18 -18.01
C SER A 17 -7.13 -24.38 -17.10
N ALA A 18 -6.91 -24.99 -15.93
CA ALA A 18 -7.98 -25.24 -14.95
C ALA A 18 -8.69 -23.94 -14.53
N GLY A 19 -7.99 -22.81 -14.51
CA GLY A 19 -8.55 -21.51 -14.16
C GLY A 19 -9.42 -20.85 -15.23
N ALA A 20 -9.51 -21.39 -16.46
CA ALA A 20 -10.22 -20.74 -17.57
C ALA A 20 -11.71 -20.47 -17.25
N LYS A 21 -12.44 -21.50 -16.78
CA LYS A 21 -13.85 -21.37 -16.40
C LYS A 21 -14.04 -20.48 -15.16
N MET A 22 -13.14 -20.57 -14.19
CA MET A 22 -13.17 -19.70 -13.00
C MET A 22 -13.01 -18.23 -13.39
N MET A 23 -12.06 -17.90 -14.27
CA MET A 23 -11.86 -16.53 -14.72
C MET A 23 -13.02 -16.01 -15.57
N GLN A 24 -13.66 -16.87 -16.36
CA GLN A 24 -14.90 -16.53 -17.06
C GLN A 24 -16.00 -16.14 -16.08
N ASP A 25 -16.22 -16.95 -15.04
CA ASP A 25 -17.27 -16.69 -14.04
C ASP A 25 -16.94 -15.44 -13.20
N ILE A 26 -15.67 -15.20 -12.83
CA ILE A 26 -15.23 -13.95 -12.18
C ILE A 26 -15.53 -12.72 -13.04
N ARG A 27 -15.24 -12.75 -14.34
CA ARG A 27 -15.48 -11.63 -15.26
C ARG A 27 -16.96 -11.33 -15.46
N ASN A 28 -17.80 -12.36 -15.32
CA ASN A 28 -19.25 -12.28 -15.44
C ASN A 28 -19.96 -12.00 -14.11
N ALA A 29 -19.22 -11.83 -13.01
CA ALA A 29 -19.79 -11.56 -11.70
C ALA A 29 -20.69 -10.31 -11.70
N GLN A 30 -21.81 -10.38 -10.97
CA GLN A 30 -22.83 -9.32 -10.92
C GLN A 30 -22.94 -8.65 -9.55
N ARG A 31 -22.54 -9.33 -8.48
CA ARG A 31 -22.73 -8.88 -7.10
C ARG A 31 -21.42 -8.82 -6.33
N ASN A 32 -20.68 -9.93 -6.30
CA ASN A 32 -19.48 -10.01 -5.47
C ASN A 32 -18.50 -11.10 -5.90
N VAL A 33 -17.23 -10.88 -5.58
CA VAL A 33 -16.17 -11.88 -5.74
C VAL A 33 -15.35 -11.93 -4.46
N LYS A 34 -15.17 -13.14 -3.91
CA LYS A 34 -14.29 -13.37 -2.75
C LYS A 34 -13.18 -14.31 -3.16
N ILE A 35 -11.94 -13.95 -2.85
CA ILE A 35 -10.75 -14.71 -3.22
C ILE A 35 -9.92 -14.96 -1.97
N VAL A 36 -9.54 -16.22 -1.76
CA VAL A 36 -8.49 -16.63 -0.84
C VAL A 36 -7.43 -17.30 -1.69
N SER A 37 -6.25 -16.71 -1.78
CA SER A 37 -5.13 -17.31 -2.53
C SER A 37 -3.81 -16.78 -1.98
N PRO A 38 -2.84 -17.65 -1.63
CA PRO A 38 -1.57 -17.21 -1.06
C PRO A 38 -0.75 -16.38 -2.06
N TYR A 39 -0.91 -16.64 -3.36
CA TYR A 39 -0.12 -16.00 -4.41
C TYR A 39 -1.04 -15.32 -5.45
N LEU A 40 -0.67 -14.10 -5.86
CA LEU A 40 -1.45 -13.25 -6.76
C LEU A 40 -0.56 -12.72 -7.89
N SER A 41 -1.06 -12.72 -9.13
CA SER A 41 -0.39 -12.03 -10.25
C SER A 41 -0.89 -10.61 -10.51
N PRO A 42 -0.04 -9.70 -11.01
CA PRO A 42 -0.31 -8.28 -11.02
C PRO A 42 -1.43 -7.93 -12.01
N PHE A 43 -1.55 -8.67 -13.11
CA PHE A 43 -2.61 -8.47 -14.10
C PHE A 43 -3.97 -8.95 -13.59
N LEU A 44 -4.02 -9.99 -12.76
CA LEU A 44 -5.27 -10.47 -12.15
C LEU A 44 -5.78 -9.50 -11.08
N ILE A 45 -4.88 -8.80 -10.38
CA ILE A 45 -5.26 -7.68 -9.50
C ILE A 45 -5.91 -6.54 -10.28
N LYS A 46 -5.41 -6.22 -11.49
CA LYS A 46 -6.04 -5.20 -12.36
C LYS A 46 -7.48 -5.58 -12.71
N GLU A 47 -7.76 -6.87 -12.95
CA GLU A 47 -9.11 -7.38 -13.20
C GLU A 47 -10.02 -7.17 -11.98
N LEU A 48 -9.54 -7.42 -10.75
CA LEU A 48 -10.31 -7.15 -9.53
C LEU A 48 -10.60 -5.67 -9.32
N ILE A 49 -9.62 -4.80 -9.60
CA ILE A 49 -9.79 -3.34 -9.55
C ILE A 49 -10.86 -2.90 -10.56
N TYR A 50 -10.83 -3.46 -11.77
CA TYR A 50 -11.84 -3.18 -12.79
C TYR A 50 -13.24 -3.62 -12.34
N LEU A 51 -13.40 -4.83 -11.81
CA LEU A 51 -14.68 -5.29 -11.26
C LEU A 51 -15.16 -4.41 -10.11
N HIS A 52 -14.26 -4.00 -9.22
CA HIS A 52 -14.59 -3.08 -8.14
C HIS A 52 -15.11 -1.72 -8.66
N SER A 53 -14.48 -1.19 -9.73
CA SER A 53 -14.92 0.06 -10.36
C SER A 53 -16.33 -0.05 -10.99
N ARG A 54 -16.77 -1.26 -11.36
CA ARG A 54 -18.13 -1.56 -11.83
C ARG A 54 -19.15 -1.75 -10.71
N GLY A 55 -18.76 -1.61 -9.44
CA GLY A 55 -19.63 -1.77 -8.28
C GLY A 55 -19.69 -3.20 -7.73
N ILE A 56 -18.88 -4.14 -8.26
CA ILE A 56 -18.80 -5.50 -7.72
C ILE A 56 -18.07 -5.47 -6.38
N LYS A 57 -18.65 -6.11 -5.36
CA LYS A 57 -18.04 -6.17 -4.02
C LYS A 57 -16.90 -7.18 -4.02
N ILE A 58 -15.67 -6.72 -3.80
CA ILE A 58 -14.49 -7.58 -3.77
C ILE A 58 -14.05 -7.82 -2.31
N ARG A 59 -13.69 -9.06 -1.99
CA ARG A 59 -12.92 -9.41 -0.79
C ARG A 59 -11.73 -10.27 -1.17
N LEU A 60 -10.57 -9.93 -0.64
CA LEU A 60 -9.32 -10.62 -0.97
C LEU A 60 -8.57 -11.04 0.29
N VAL A 61 -8.18 -12.30 0.38
CA VAL A 61 -7.24 -12.82 1.37
C VAL A 61 -6.03 -13.36 0.65
N THR A 62 -4.85 -12.93 1.07
CA THR A 62 -3.57 -13.38 0.51
C THR A 62 -2.49 -13.43 1.57
N SER A 63 -1.28 -13.82 1.17
CA SER A 63 -0.11 -13.85 2.05
C SER A 63 0.98 -12.91 1.54
N ASP A 64 2.01 -12.67 2.35
CA ASP A 64 3.13 -11.79 2.03
C ASP A 64 4.31 -12.50 1.36
N GLU A 65 4.33 -13.84 1.32
CA GLU A 65 5.12 -14.61 0.36
C GLU A 65 4.44 -14.52 -1.01
N ILE A 66 4.79 -13.54 -1.85
CA ILE A 66 4.35 -13.50 -3.25
C ILE A 66 5.58 -13.39 -4.16
N GLU A 67 5.57 -14.16 -5.23
CA GLU A 67 6.50 -14.06 -6.35
C GLU A 67 6.50 -12.65 -6.97
N ASP A 68 5.35 -11.96 -6.97
CA ASP A 68 5.16 -10.56 -7.37
C ASP A 68 5.42 -9.51 -6.27
N PHE A 69 5.70 -9.89 -5.02
CA PHE A 69 6.12 -8.91 -4.00
C PHE A 69 7.52 -8.34 -4.28
N TYR A 70 8.31 -9.06 -5.06
CA TYR A 70 9.72 -8.77 -5.35
C TYR A 70 9.99 -8.33 -6.79
N GLY A 71 8.97 -8.35 -7.67
CA GLY A 71 9.07 -7.86 -9.04
C GLY A 71 9.03 -6.33 -9.15
N TYR A 72 9.55 -5.77 -10.25
CA TYR A 72 9.55 -4.33 -10.54
C TYR A 72 8.12 -3.72 -10.63
N ASP A 73 7.11 -4.54 -10.89
CA ASP A 73 5.73 -4.11 -11.18
C ASP A 73 4.80 -4.38 -9.98
N LYS A 74 5.09 -3.73 -8.84
CA LYS A 74 4.42 -3.92 -7.53
C LYS A 74 2.95 -3.49 -7.53
N ASN A 75 2.03 -4.14 -8.25
CA ASN A 75 0.63 -3.69 -8.37
C ASN A 75 -0.16 -3.63 -7.05
N ILE A 76 0.40 -4.18 -5.98
CA ILE A 76 -0.10 -4.03 -4.61
C ILE A 76 -0.30 -2.58 -4.18
N HIS A 77 0.56 -1.64 -4.60
CA HIS A 77 0.35 -0.23 -4.27
C HIS A 77 -1.03 0.25 -4.77
N LYS A 78 -1.53 -0.30 -5.88
CA LYS A 78 -2.85 0.04 -6.44
C LYS A 78 -4.02 -0.40 -5.56
N LEU A 79 -3.79 -1.33 -4.62
CA LEU A 79 -4.78 -1.73 -3.62
C LEU A 79 -4.79 -0.81 -2.40
N ILE A 80 -3.77 0.03 -2.22
CA ILE A 80 -3.63 0.93 -1.07
C ILE A 80 -3.74 2.37 -1.56
N ILE A 81 -4.74 3.09 -1.07
CA ILE A 81 -4.93 4.51 -1.34
C ILE A 81 -4.18 5.30 -0.25
N GLN A 82 -3.21 6.11 -0.66
CA GLN A 82 -2.54 7.07 0.22
C GLN A 82 -3.40 8.34 0.32
N ASN A 83 -3.72 8.76 1.54
CA ASN A 83 -4.34 10.04 1.84
C ASN A 83 -3.30 10.95 2.50
N LYS A 84 -3.15 12.15 1.94
CA LYS A 84 -2.28 13.19 2.49
C LYS A 84 -3.09 14.14 3.34
N HIS A 85 -2.68 14.30 4.60
CA HIS A 85 -3.24 15.24 5.56
C HIS A 85 -2.25 16.37 5.79
N VAL A 86 -2.76 17.59 5.86
CA VAL A 86 -1.95 18.79 6.09
C VAL A 86 -2.27 19.33 7.48
N ASP A 87 -1.25 19.44 8.32
CA ASP A 87 -1.36 20.23 9.55
C ASP A 87 -1.24 21.71 9.19
N GLU A 88 -2.37 22.40 9.09
CA GLU A 88 -2.43 23.80 8.68
C GLU A 88 -1.69 24.73 9.66
N LYS A 89 -1.64 24.40 10.95
CA LYS A 89 -0.90 25.21 11.95
C LYS A 89 0.60 25.04 11.76
N ALA A 90 1.05 23.80 11.58
CA ALA A 90 2.45 23.50 11.31
C ALA A 90 2.89 24.10 9.96
N LYS A 91 2.03 24.04 8.94
CA LYS A 91 2.23 24.64 7.62
C LYS A 91 2.42 26.15 7.72
N GLN A 92 1.47 26.85 8.35
CA GLN A 92 1.56 28.31 8.51
C GLN A 92 2.82 28.71 9.29
N THR A 93 3.16 27.97 10.34
CA THR A 93 4.39 28.20 11.12
C THR A 93 5.63 28.03 10.25
N ARG A 94 5.67 26.98 9.43
CA ARG A 94 6.78 26.72 8.50
C ARG A 94 6.88 27.79 7.42
N ASP A 95 5.77 28.18 6.81
CA ASP A 95 5.72 29.20 5.76
C ASP A 95 6.24 30.55 6.27
N ASN A 96 5.89 30.92 7.51
CA ASN A 96 6.44 32.10 8.18
C ASN A 96 7.96 32.00 8.38
N LEU A 97 8.48 30.83 8.80
CA LEU A 97 9.92 30.62 8.96
C LEU A 97 10.65 30.65 7.62
N VAL A 98 10.06 30.10 6.55
CA VAL A 98 10.59 30.15 5.19
C VAL A 98 10.68 31.59 4.70
N SER A 99 9.60 32.37 4.89
CA SER A 99 9.57 33.80 4.58
C SER A 99 10.66 34.57 5.33
N LEU A 100 10.78 34.36 6.65
CA LEU A 100 11.81 34.99 7.48
C LEU A 100 13.24 34.61 7.02
N SER A 101 13.48 33.34 6.68
CA SER A 101 14.76 32.88 6.14
C SER A 101 15.12 33.54 4.81
N GLY A 102 14.12 33.76 3.96
CA GLY A 102 14.25 34.53 2.71
C GLY A 102 14.60 35.99 2.97
N THR A 103 13.88 36.66 3.87
CA THR A 103 14.16 38.05 4.27
C THR A 103 15.58 38.22 4.82
N LEU A 104 16.03 37.30 5.69
CA LEU A 104 17.41 37.31 6.22
C LEU A 104 18.45 37.14 5.10
N LEU A 105 18.18 36.28 4.11
CA LEU A 105 19.07 36.09 2.96
C LEU A 105 19.21 37.39 2.15
N PHE A 106 18.09 38.03 1.79
CA PHE A 106 18.12 39.28 1.04
C PHE A 106 18.80 40.41 1.81
N ALA A 107 18.55 40.51 3.12
CA ALA A 107 19.19 41.50 3.96
C ALA A 107 20.71 41.30 4.08
N MET A 108 21.19 40.04 4.18
CA MET A 108 22.64 39.74 4.15
C MET A 108 23.28 40.13 2.82
N ILE A 109 22.63 39.81 1.69
CA ILE A 109 23.11 40.19 0.36
C ILE A 109 23.15 41.71 0.23
N GLY A 110 22.08 42.41 0.63
CA GLY A 110 22.01 43.87 0.59
C GLY A 110 23.11 44.54 1.43
N LEU A 111 23.33 44.06 2.65
CA LEU A 111 24.42 44.51 3.52
C LEU A 111 25.79 44.29 2.87
N GLY A 112 26.02 43.13 2.26
CA GLY A 112 27.27 42.86 1.53
C GLY A 112 27.49 43.81 0.34
N VAL A 113 26.44 44.05 -0.45
CA VAL A 113 26.45 44.96 -1.60
C VAL A 113 26.69 46.41 -1.19
N VAL A 114 26.28 46.83 0.00
CA VAL A 114 26.54 48.19 0.51
C VAL A 114 27.92 48.30 1.15
N LEU A 115 28.32 47.34 2.01
CA LEU A 115 29.57 47.42 2.77
C LEU A 115 30.81 47.31 1.88
N LEU A 116 30.80 46.44 0.86
CA LEU A 116 31.96 46.22 -0.02
C LEU A 116 32.36 47.49 -0.82
N PRO A 117 31.44 48.20 -1.51
CA PRO A 117 31.76 49.47 -2.16
C PRO A 117 32.12 50.59 -1.18
N LEU A 118 31.46 50.68 -0.03
CA LEU A 118 31.76 51.73 0.96
C LEU A 118 33.20 51.59 1.50
N MET A 119 33.63 50.35 1.76
CA MET A 119 35.00 50.05 2.16
C MET A 119 36.01 50.51 1.10
N TYR A 120 35.71 50.26 -0.18
CA TYR A 120 36.56 50.67 -1.29
C TYR A 120 36.62 52.19 -1.46
N LEU A 121 35.46 52.86 -1.45
CA LEU A 121 35.35 54.32 -1.67
C LEU A 121 35.96 55.15 -0.53
N LEU A 122 35.78 54.72 0.72
CA LEU A 122 36.24 55.46 1.90
C LEU A 122 37.63 55.02 2.38
N ASN A 123 38.24 54.00 1.76
CA ASN A 123 39.51 53.38 2.15
C ASN A 123 39.61 53.07 3.66
N ASN A 124 38.49 52.72 4.29
CA ASN A 124 38.39 52.51 5.74
C ASN A 124 38.06 51.05 6.06
N PHE A 125 39.11 50.28 6.37
CA PHE A 125 38.99 48.87 6.72
C PHE A 125 38.18 48.59 7.99
N LYS A 126 37.95 49.58 8.87
CA LYS A 126 37.12 49.38 10.07
C LYS A 126 35.66 49.05 9.73
N LEU A 127 35.19 49.38 8.53
CA LEU A 127 33.85 49.00 8.07
C LEU A 127 33.68 47.48 7.92
N ALA A 128 34.78 46.71 7.91
CA ALA A 128 34.74 45.25 7.92
C ALA A 128 34.06 44.66 9.17
N TYR A 129 34.03 45.39 10.30
CA TYR A 129 33.27 44.97 11.49
C TYR A 129 31.77 44.79 11.20
N GLY A 130 31.23 45.41 10.15
CA GLY A 130 29.85 45.19 9.68
C GLY A 130 29.58 43.75 9.24
N PHE A 131 30.60 43.00 8.81
CA PHE A 131 30.46 41.57 8.49
C PHE A 131 30.18 40.70 9.72
N ILE A 132 30.47 41.18 10.94
CA ILE A 132 30.06 40.48 12.18
C ILE A 132 28.53 40.33 12.22
N ILE A 133 27.79 41.37 11.80
CA ILE A 133 26.31 41.34 11.73
C ILE A 133 25.87 40.33 10.67
N VAL A 134 26.54 40.30 9.50
CA VAL A 134 26.25 39.33 8.44
C VAL A 134 26.46 37.89 8.92
N ILE A 135 27.54 37.62 9.66
CA ILE A 135 27.82 36.31 10.26
C ILE A 135 26.73 35.94 11.29
N LEU A 136 26.32 36.86 12.16
CA LEU A 136 25.25 36.63 13.12
C LEU A 136 23.93 36.30 12.42
N MET A 137 23.56 37.06 11.39
CA MET A 137 22.37 36.80 10.57
C MET A 137 22.43 35.43 9.89
N PHE A 138 23.62 35.03 9.42
CA PHE A 138 23.83 33.71 8.84
C PHE A 138 23.58 32.59 9.86
N LEU A 139 24.10 32.70 11.09
CA LEU A 139 23.89 31.72 12.15
C LEU A 139 22.41 31.61 12.57
N ILE A 140 21.71 32.75 12.64
CA ILE A 140 20.26 32.80 12.91
C ILE A 140 19.49 32.11 11.78
N ARG A 141 19.82 32.44 10.53
CA ARG A 141 19.20 31.81 9.35
C ARG A 141 19.44 30.30 9.33
N ASP A 142 20.65 29.85 9.62
CA ASP A 142 20.97 28.42 9.69
C ASP A 142 20.10 27.68 10.74
N SER A 143 19.92 28.28 11.92
CA SER A 143 19.03 27.76 12.96
C SER A 143 17.56 27.71 12.52
N ILE A 144 17.09 28.73 11.80
CA ILE A 144 15.73 28.76 11.21
C ILE A 144 15.58 27.67 10.15
N VAL A 145 16.55 27.50 9.25
CA VAL A 145 16.54 26.45 8.22
C VAL A 145 16.51 25.06 8.87
N LYS A 146 17.28 24.86 9.94
CA LYS A 146 17.23 23.62 10.74
C LYS A 146 15.84 23.39 11.34
N LYS A 147 15.16 24.43 11.82
CA LYS A 147 13.79 24.35 12.35
C LYS A 147 12.78 24.01 11.24
N ILE A 148 12.87 24.66 10.08
CA ILE A 148 12.03 24.37 8.90
C ILE A 148 12.12 22.89 8.51
N LYS A 149 13.34 22.34 8.44
CA LYS A 149 13.57 20.93 8.09
C LYS A 149 12.99 19.95 9.13
N LYS A 150 12.85 20.36 10.38
CA LYS A 150 12.28 19.54 11.47
C LYS A 150 10.76 19.62 11.56
N THR A 151 10.14 20.66 11.00
CA THR A 151 8.68 20.83 11.06
C THR A 151 7.99 19.85 10.11
N LYS A 152 7.28 18.88 10.67
CA LYS A 152 6.41 17.98 9.91
C LYS A 152 5.08 18.67 9.63
N VAL A 153 4.75 18.82 8.35
CA VAL A 153 3.51 19.44 7.87
C VAL A 153 2.56 18.39 7.33
N TYR A 154 3.11 17.37 6.68
CA TYR A 154 2.35 16.34 6.03
C TYR A 154 2.31 15.08 6.88
N HIS A 155 1.10 14.55 7.05
CA HIS A 155 0.85 13.25 7.65
C HIS A 155 0.16 12.39 6.60
N TYR A 156 0.54 11.12 6.49
CA TYR A 156 -0.04 10.21 5.51
C TYR A 156 -0.84 9.13 6.22
N SER A 157 -2.00 8.81 5.68
CA SER A 157 -2.78 7.65 6.13
C SER A 157 -3.17 6.78 4.95
N TYR A 158 -3.20 5.48 5.17
CA TYR A 158 -3.39 4.48 4.12
C TYR A 158 -4.73 3.78 4.28
N LYS A 159 -5.46 3.63 3.17
CA LYS A 159 -6.76 2.95 3.14
C LYS A 159 -6.77 1.86 2.08
N GLN A 160 -7.46 0.77 2.35
CA GLN A 160 -7.70 -0.27 1.35
C GLN A 160 -8.66 0.25 0.26
N LEU A 161 -8.35 -0.03 -1.00
CA LEU A 161 -9.24 0.24 -2.14
C LEU A 161 -10.55 -0.56 -1.98
N PHE A 162 -10.44 -1.84 -1.65
CA PHE A 162 -11.53 -2.72 -1.24
C PHE A 162 -11.06 -3.62 -0.10
N PRO A 163 -11.95 -4.24 0.69
CA PRO A 163 -11.55 -5.07 1.82
C PRO A 163 -10.58 -6.19 1.42
N PHE A 164 -9.36 -6.14 1.95
CA PHE A 164 -8.38 -7.22 1.78
C PHE A 164 -7.60 -7.51 3.07
N LYS A 165 -7.03 -8.71 3.16
CA LYS A 165 -6.19 -9.18 4.26
C LYS A 165 -4.92 -9.80 3.70
N VAL A 166 -3.78 -9.45 4.30
CA VAL A 166 -2.47 -10.01 3.97
C VAL A 166 -1.92 -10.66 5.23
N PHE A 167 -1.89 -11.99 5.25
CA PHE A 167 -1.36 -12.75 6.37
C PHE A 167 0.14 -12.95 6.25
N VAL A 168 0.83 -12.83 7.39
CA VAL A 168 2.28 -13.00 7.47
C VAL A 168 2.62 -14.49 7.36
N SER A 169 3.47 -14.84 6.40
CA SER A 169 3.96 -16.21 6.23
C SER A 169 4.87 -16.63 7.37
N PRO A 170 4.88 -17.92 7.74
CA PRO A 170 5.73 -18.44 8.81
C PRO A 170 7.23 -18.16 8.63
N ASN A 171 7.70 -18.05 7.38
CA ASN A 171 9.12 -17.85 7.09
C ASN A 171 9.54 -16.38 7.06
N SER A 172 8.59 -15.42 7.07
CA SER A 172 8.89 -14.00 7.00
C SER A 172 9.13 -13.40 8.39
N GLY A 173 10.22 -13.82 9.07
CA GLY A 173 10.79 -13.16 10.26
C GLY A 173 9.93 -13.14 11.54
N ASN A 174 10.47 -13.67 12.65
CA ASN A 174 9.95 -13.58 14.03
C ASN A 174 8.45 -13.86 14.27
N SER A 175 7.72 -14.47 13.33
CA SER A 175 6.36 -14.93 13.58
C SER A 175 6.39 -16.11 14.54
N THR A 176 5.77 -15.97 15.71
CA THR A 176 5.52 -17.08 16.63
C THR A 176 4.45 -18.04 16.10
N ASN A 177 3.66 -17.60 15.10
CA ASN A 177 2.61 -18.38 14.49
C ASN A 177 3.10 -19.05 13.20
N LYS A 178 2.94 -20.37 13.12
CA LYS A 178 3.35 -21.21 11.98
C LYS A 178 2.22 -21.49 10.98
N THR A 179 1.02 -20.99 11.22
CA THR A 179 -0.12 -21.24 10.33
C THR A 179 -0.01 -20.40 9.07
N PHE A 180 0.06 -21.07 7.92
CA PHE A 180 0.08 -20.45 6.60
C PHE A 180 -1.27 -20.63 5.90
N ILE A 181 -1.89 -19.53 5.46
CA ILE A 181 -3.12 -19.60 4.66
C ILE A 181 -2.76 -20.03 3.23
N HIS A 182 -2.78 -21.34 2.99
CA HIS A 182 -2.47 -21.93 1.68
C HIS A 182 -3.72 -22.32 0.87
N SER A 183 -4.91 -22.04 1.40
CA SER A 183 -6.18 -22.32 0.73
C SER A 183 -6.30 -21.53 -0.58
N LYS A 184 -6.83 -22.16 -1.63
CA LYS A 184 -7.23 -21.50 -2.87
C LYS A 184 -8.74 -21.64 -3.04
N ILE A 185 -9.45 -20.57 -2.70
CA ILE A 185 -10.92 -20.53 -2.65
C ILE A 185 -11.38 -19.31 -3.45
N TYR A 186 -12.34 -19.52 -4.34
CA TYR A 186 -12.91 -18.44 -5.15
C TYR A 186 -14.42 -18.54 -5.12
N ILE A 187 -15.09 -17.48 -4.66
CA ILE A 187 -16.55 -17.42 -4.58
C ILE A 187 -17.02 -16.30 -5.50
N ILE A 188 -17.95 -16.64 -6.40
CA ILE A 188 -18.57 -15.70 -7.34
C ILE A 188 -20.05 -15.62 -6.98
N ASP A 189 -20.51 -14.39 -6.76
CA ASP A 189 -21.89 -14.03 -6.49
C ASP A 189 -22.57 -14.79 -5.35
N ASP A 190 -21.81 -15.36 -4.41
CA ASP A 190 -22.35 -16.26 -3.37
C ASP A 190 -23.12 -17.48 -3.92
N GLU A 191 -22.88 -17.84 -5.18
CA GLU A 191 -23.63 -18.89 -5.91
C GLU A 191 -22.70 -19.95 -6.49
N ILE A 192 -21.45 -19.59 -6.80
CA ILE A 192 -20.45 -20.48 -7.37
C ILE A 192 -19.23 -20.45 -6.48
N ALA A 193 -18.74 -21.63 -6.07
CA ALA A 193 -17.48 -21.77 -5.37
C ALA A 193 -16.50 -22.65 -6.13
N TYR A 194 -15.23 -22.24 -6.12
CA TYR A 194 -14.10 -23.00 -6.64
C TYR A 194 -13.11 -23.30 -5.52
N LEU A 195 -12.61 -24.52 -5.52
CA LEU A 195 -11.55 -25.02 -4.64
C LEU A 195 -10.52 -25.78 -5.49
N GLY A 196 -9.27 -25.86 -5.05
CA GLY A 196 -8.28 -26.66 -5.75
C GLY A 196 -6.84 -26.27 -5.44
N SER A 197 -5.94 -26.63 -6.34
CA SER A 197 -4.51 -26.31 -6.23
C SER A 197 -4.11 -25.00 -6.91
N LEU A 198 -4.96 -24.47 -7.80
CA LEU A 198 -4.65 -23.29 -8.61
C LEU A 198 -4.53 -21.99 -7.78
N ASN A 199 -3.37 -21.36 -7.82
CA ASN A 199 -3.17 -20.01 -7.30
C ASN A 199 -3.78 -18.95 -8.23
N PHE A 200 -4.04 -17.75 -7.70
CA PHE A 200 -4.55 -16.63 -8.48
C PHE A 200 -3.40 -15.93 -9.23
N THR A 201 -2.63 -16.72 -9.96
CA THR A 201 -1.48 -16.29 -10.75
C THR A 201 -1.67 -16.66 -12.22
N GLY A 202 -0.88 -16.06 -13.13
CA GLY A 202 -0.97 -16.40 -14.55
C GLY A 202 -0.66 -17.87 -14.84
N SER A 203 0.40 -18.38 -14.22
CA SER A 203 0.78 -19.79 -14.30
C SER A 203 -0.29 -20.71 -13.72
N GLY A 204 -0.83 -20.40 -12.53
CA GLY A 204 -1.87 -21.21 -11.87
C GLY A 204 -3.18 -21.24 -12.65
N VAL A 205 -3.56 -20.14 -13.31
CA VAL A 205 -4.80 -20.08 -14.10
C VAL A 205 -4.66 -20.82 -15.44
N LYS A 206 -3.50 -20.73 -16.11
CA LYS A 206 -3.35 -21.12 -17.52
C LYS A 206 -2.40 -22.29 -17.76
N ASP A 207 -1.20 -22.24 -17.21
CA ASP A 207 -0.05 -23.01 -17.69
C ASP A 207 0.21 -24.28 -16.87
N ASN A 208 0.02 -24.18 -15.54
CA ASN A 208 0.24 -25.28 -14.61
C ASN A 208 -0.79 -26.39 -14.79
N HIS A 209 -0.38 -27.61 -14.45
CA HIS A 209 -1.27 -28.74 -14.32
C HIS A 209 -1.91 -28.72 -12.92
N GLU A 210 -3.16 -28.29 -12.83
CA GLU A 210 -3.85 -28.02 -11.57
C GLU A 210 -5.10 -28.89 -11.41
N THR A 211 -5.56 -29.02 -10.17
CA THR A 211 -6.87 -29.58 -9.84
C THR A 211 -7.83 -28.44 -9.48
N ARG A 212 -9.09 -28.59 -9.90
CA ARG A 212 -10.16 -27.65 -9.61
C ARG A 212 -11.46 -28.40 -9.38
N ILE A 213 -12.10 -28.12 -8.25
CA ILE A 213 -13.48 -28.44 -7.95
C ILE A 213 -14.31 -27.17 -8.14
N ARG A 214 -15.43 -27.27 -8.85
CA ARG A 214 -16.45 -26.22 -8.95
C ARG A 214 -17.74 -26.76 -8.36
N THR A 215 -18.39 -25.99 -7.50
CA THR A 215 -19.72 -26.35 -6.99
C THR A 215 -20.66 -25.15 -7.09
N THR A 216 -21.92 -25.47 -7.39
CA THR A 216 -23.07 -24.56 -7.31
C THR A 216 -24.14 -25.12 -6.38
N ASP A 217 -23.77 -26.09 -5.54
CA ASP A 217 -24.62 -26.61 -4.48
C ASP A 217 -24.80 -25.51 -3.43
N PRO A 218 -26.04 -25.03 -3.17
CA PRO A 218 -26.25 -23.88 -2.30
C PRO A 218 -25.75 -24.09 -0.86
N GLU A 219 -25.87 -25.31 -0.32
CA GLU A 219 -25.45 -25.64 1.04
C GLU A 219 -23.92 -25.71 1.13
N ALA A 220 -23.27 -26.34 0.15
CA ALA A 220 -21.81 -26.37 0.07
C ALA A 220 -21.24 -24.95 -0.08
N VAL A 221 -21.82 -24.14 -0.97
CA VAL A 221 -21.41 -22.74 -1.19
C VAL A 221 -21.60 -21.92 0.09
N ALA A 222 -22.73 -22.05 0.78
CA ALA A 222 -22.98 -21.37 2.06
C ALA A 222 -21.92 -21.70 3.11
N LYS A 223 -21.55 -22.99 3.24
CA LYS A 223 -20.49 -23.44 4.15
C LYS A 223 -19.11 -22.89 3.77
N ILE A 224 -18.77 -22.86 2.48
CA ILE A 224 -17.51 -22.27 2.00
C ILE A 224 -17.48 -20.75 2.27
N ILE A 225 -18.61 -20.05 2.12
CA ILE A 225 -18.73 -18.63 2.48
C ILE A 225 -18.50 -18.41 3.98
N GLU A 226 -19.03 -19.28 4.84
CA GLU A 226 -18.78 -19.23 6.30
C GLU A 226 -17.28 -19.36 6.60
N GLU A 227 -16.59 -20.33 6.03
CA GLU A 227 -15.14 -20.50 6.20
C GLU A 227 -14.35 -19.27 5.73
N VAL A 228 -14.70 -18.71 4.57
CA VAL A 228 -14.04 -17.48 4.08
C VAL A 228 -14.30 -16.29 5.01
N LYS A 229 -15.48 -16.20 5.63
CA LYS A 229 -15.77 -15.16 6.64
C LYS A 229 -14.91 -15.36 7.89
N GLU A 230 -14.78 -16.60 8.38
CA GLU A 230 -13.93 -16.91 9.53
C GLU A 230 -12.47 -16.54 9.28
N ILE A 231 -11.93 -16.90 8.11
CA ILE A 231 -10.57 -16.50 7.71
C ILE A 231 -10.43 -14.97 7.66
N PHE A 232 -11.44 -14.27 7.13
CA PHE A 232 -11.36 -12.83 6.91
C PHE A 232 -11.52 -11.99 8.19
N TYR A 233 -12.38 -12.43 9.13
CA TYR A 233 -12.78 -11.63 10.29
C TYR A 233 -12.28 -12.20 11.64
N HIS A 234 -12.01 -13.50 11.73
CA HIS A 234 -11.80 -14.20 13.01
C HIS A 234 -10.57 -15.11 13.05
N SER A 235 -9.65 -15.02 12.08
CA SER A 235 -8.52 -15.95 11.97
C SER A 235 -7.51 -15.85 13.12
N ASN A 236 -7.44 -14.71 13.82
CA ASN A 236 -6.42 -14.37 14.83
C ASN A 236 -4.97 -14.58 14.33
N LEU A 237 -4.78 -14.65 13.00
CA LEU A 237 -3.47 -14.81 12.39
C LEU A 237 -2.77 -13.45 12.30
N PRO A 238 -1.43 -13.42 12.34
CA PRO A 238 -0.69 -12.18 12.15
C PRO A 238 -0.97 -11.59 10.76
N GLU A 239 -1.42 -10.35 10.74
CA GLU A 239 -1.72 -9.59 9.52
C GLU A 239 -0.69 -8.47 9.33
N ARG A 240 -0.41 -8.13 8.07
CA ARG A 240 0.38 -6.94 7.75
C ARG A 240 -0.45 -5.69 8.07
N ASP A 241 0.11 -4.81 8.90
CA ASP A 241 -0.47 -3.49 9.14
C ASP A 241 -0.39 -2.64 7.86
N ILE A 242 -1.53 -2.12 7.44
CA ILE A 242 -1.64 -1.31 6.22
C ILE A 242 -0.95 0.05 6.37
N GLN A 243 -0.89 0.62 7.58
CA GLN A 243 -0.22 1.91 7.76
C GLN A 243 1.29 1.73 7.59
N PHE A 244 1.87 0.76 8.30
CA PHE A 244 3.27 0.39 8.12
C PHE A 244 3.58 0.02 6.67
N TRP A 245 2.77 -0.83 6.05
CA TRP A 245 3.04 -1.30 4.70
C TRP A 245 2.89 -0.21 3.63
N GLY A 246 1.87 0.65 3.75
CA GLY A 246 1.69 1.81 2.89
C GLY A 246 2.89 2.75 2.92
N SER A 247 3.45 3.01 4.11
CA SER A 247 4.66 3.86 4.27
C SER A 247 5.90 3.31 3.55
N GLN A 248 5.99 1.99 3.34
CA GLN A 248 7.11 1.36 2.62
C GLN A 248 6.93 1.40 1.10
N LEU A 249 5.67 1.44 0.63
CA LEU A 249 5.34 1.40 -0.79
C LEU A 249 5.31 2.78 -1.44
N TYR A 250 4.88 3.79 -0.69
CA TYR A 250 4.81 5.15 -1.15
C TYR A 250 6.02 5.93 -0.64
N LYS A 251 6.71 6.65 -1.53
CA LYS A 251 7.57 7.74 -1.07
C LYS A 251 6.65 8.74 -0.39
N GLU A 252 6.85 8.95 0.89
CA GLU A 252 6.30 10.10 1.60
C GLU A 252 7.28 11.24 1.30
N PRO A 253 6.97 12.18 0.37
CA PRO A 253 7.88 13.28 0.12
C PRO A 253 8.23 13.93 1.44
N ASP A 254 9.53 14.06 1.69
CA ASP A 254 10.03 14.81 2.84
C ASP A 254 9.32 16.16 2.86
N ASN A 255 8.90 16.54 4.07
CA ASN A 255 8.22 17.80 4.31
C ASN A 255 8.85 18.96 3.56
#